data_AF-Q03RC3-F1
#
_entry.id   AF-Q03RC3-F1
#
_cell.length_a   1.000
_cell.length_b   1.000
_cell.length_c   1.000
_cell.angle_alpha   90.00
_cell.angle_beta   90.00
_cell.angle_gamma   90.00
#
_symmetry.space_group_name_H-M   'P 1'
#
loop_
_entity.id
_entity.type
_entity.pdbx_description
1 polymer ?
#
loop_
_entity_poly.entity_id
_entity_poly.type
_entity_poly.pdbx_seq_one_letter_code
_entity_poly.pdbx_strand_id
1 'polypeptide(L)' 'MNENQKVFRRFVLRSFEDHHEDMTRALGWCQLHFYSLLKVERDAIQQLSSRERNAVISEILLANK' A
#
# COMPACT_ATOMS: atom_id res chain seq x y z
N MET A 1 -7.72 2.34 -12.57
CA MET A 1 -6.64 1.79 -11.72
C MET A 1 -5.83 0.79 -12.53
N ASN A 2 -4.51 1.00 -12.69
CA ASN A 2 -3.61 0.10 -13.42
C ASN A 2 -3.21 -1.15 -12.58
N GLU A 3 -2.56 -2.15 -13.18
CA GLU A 3 -2.20 -3.40 -12.48
C GLU A 3 -1.31 -3.17 -11.26
N ASN A 4 -0.32 -2.28 -11.35
CA ASN A 4 0.54 -1.94 -10.21
C ASN A 4 -0.25 -1.28 -9.08
N GLN A 5 -1.19 -0.39 -9.40
CA GLN A 5 -2.08 0.22 -8.41
C GLN A 5 -2.99 -0.83 -7.76
N LYS A 6 -3.48 -1.85 -8.50
CA LYS A 6 -4.26 -2.95 -7.91
C LYS A 6 -3.43 -3.80 -6.96
N VAL A 7 -2.19 -4.13 -7.34
CA VAL A 7 -1.25 -4.87 -6.48
C VAL A 7 -0.95 -4.07 -5.22
N PHE A 8 -0.59 -2.80 -5.38
CA PHE A 8 -0.30 -1.90 -4.26
C PHE A 8 -1.53 -1.72 -3.35
N ARG A 9 -2.74 -1.57 -3.91
CA ARG A 9 -3.98 -1.48 -3.14
C ARG A 9 -4.24 -2.72 -2.29
N ARG A 10 -4.12 -3.92 -2.87
CA ARG A 10 -4.30 -5.18 -2.13
C ARG A 10 -3.31 -5.31 -0.98
N PHE A 11 -2.07 -4.93 -1.25
CA PHE A 11 -1.03 -4.89 -0.24
C PHE A 11 -1.36 -3.91 0.91
N VAL A 12 -1.66 -2.65 0.59
CA VAL A 12 -1.96 -1.63 1.60
C VAL A 12 -3.20 -1.98 2.40
N LEU A 13 -4.25 -2.53 1.78
CA LEU A 13 -5.44 -2.99 2.51
C LEU A 13 -5.13 -4.09 3.51
N ARG A 14 -4.40 -5.13 3.08
CA ARG A 14 -3.98 -6.20 3.97
C ARG A 14 -3.17 -5.66 5.15
N SER A 15 -2.18 -4.80 4.87
CA SER A 15 -1.37 -4.20 5.93
C SER A 15 -2.16 -3.24 6.82
N PHE A 16 -3.17 -2.56 6.29
CA PHE A 16 -4.06 -1.69 7.06
C PHE A 16 -4.92 -2.49 8.04
N GLU A 17 -5.49 -3.61 7.60
CA GLU A 17 -6.21 -4.55 8.45
C GLU A 17 -5.30 -5.17 9.53
N ASP A 18 -4.11 -5.62 9.14
CA ASP A 18 -3.11 -6.21 10.05
C ASP A 18 -2.65 -5.23 11.16
N HIS A 19 -2.75 -3.91 10.90
CA HIS A 19 -2.35 -2.85 11.82
C HIS A 19 -3.54 -2.11 12.43
N HIS A 20 -4.70 -2.76 12.55
CA HIS A 20 -5.90 -2.22 13.20
C HIS A 20 -6.35 -0.87 12.62
N GLU A 21 -6.38 -0.77 11.30
CA GLU A 21 -6.82 0.44 10.58
C GLU A 21 -5.95 1.68 10.87
N ASP A 22 -4.70 1.49 11.28
CA ASP A 22 -3.70 2.54 11.39
C ASP A 22 -2.82 2.59 10.14
N MET A 23 -3.15 3.51 9.23
CA MET A 23 -2.43 3.69 7.97
C MET A 23 -0.97 4.12 8.17
N THR A 24 -0.68 4.89 9.23
CA THR A 24 0.69 5.32 9.53
C THR A 24 1.54 4.12 9.93
N ARG A 25 1.01 3.25 10.80
CA ARG A 25 1.68 2.00 11.18
C ARG A 25 1.84 1.05 10.02
N ALA A 26 0.79 0.87 9.21
CA ALA A 26 0.85 0.04 8.02
C ALA A 26 1.99 0.49 7.10
N LEU A 27 2.01 1.76 6.69
CA LEU A 27 3.05 2.30 5.80
C LEU A 27 4.45 2.29 6.43
N GLY A 28 4.56 2.58 7.73
CA GLY A 28 5.81 2.49 8.48
C GLY A 28 6.38 1.08 8.49
N TRP A 29 5.53 0.07 8.72
CA TRP A 29 5.93 -1.33 8.65
C TRP A 29 6.39 -1.72 7.24
N CYS A 30 5.67 -1.28 6.21
CA CYS A 30 6.03 -1.52 4.80
C CYS A 30 7.42 -0.98 4.46
N GLN A 31 7.75 0.21 4.96
CA GLN A 31 9.04 0.85 4.71
C GLN A 31 10.19 0.12 5.44
N LEU A 32 9.96 -0.31 6.69
CA LEU A 32 10.95 -1.04 7.48
C LEU A 32 11.20 -2.46 6.96
N HIS A 33 10.17 -3.12 6.44
CA HIS A 33 10.21 -4.52 5.99
C HIS A 33 10.12 -4.66 4.48
N PHE A 34 10.57 -3.65 3.72
CA PHE A 34 10.41 -3.62 2.26
C PHE A 34 10.94 -4.89 1.57
N TYR A 35 12.09 -5.42 2.02
CA TYR A 35 12.68 -6.63 1.44
C TYR A 35 11.93 -7.92 1.83
N SER A 36 11.09 -7.89 2.86
CA SER A 36 10.22 -9.00 3.26
C SER A 36 8.91 -9.07 2.47
N LEU A 37 8.59 -8.03 1.70
CA LEU A 37 7.40 -8.00 0.84
C LEU A 37 7.51 -8.99 -0.33
N LEU A 38 6.39 -9.32 -0.99
CA LEU A 38 6.46 -10.11 -2.21
C LEU A 38 7.15 -9.31 -3.33
N LYS A 39 7.84 -9.99 -4.25
CA LYS A 39 8.51 -9.33 -5.38
C LYS A 39 7.55 -8.43 -6.16
N VAL A 40 6.35 -8.92 -6.46
CA VAL A 40 5.31 -8.16 -7.19
C VAL A 40 4.85 -6.91 -6.43
N GLU A 41 4.86 -6.93 -5.10
CA GLU A 41 4.48 -5.78 -4.26
C GLU A 41 5.60 -4.74 -4.26
N ARG A 42 6.85 -5.17 -4.13
CA ARG A 42 8.03 -4.28 -4.27
C ARG A 42 8.08 -3.62 -5.63
N ASP A 43 7.90 -4.42 -6.70
CA ASP A 43 7.91 -3.92 -8.08
C ASP A 43 6.79 -2.88 -8.28
N ALA A 44 5.59 -3.14 -7.76
CA ALA A 44 4.48 -2.18 -7.81
C ALA A 44 4.81 -0.88 -7.05
N ILE A 45 5.39 -0.97 -5.85
CA ILE A 45 5.79 0.22 -5.06
C ILE A 45 6.84 1.06 -5.79
N GLN A 46 7.80 0.40 -6.45
CA GLN A 46 8.88 1.08 -7.17
C GLN A 46 8.44 1.67 -8.50
N GLN A 47 7.49 1.03 -9.19
CA GLN A 47 7.00 1.49 -10.49
C GLN A 47 5.94 2.60 -10.38
N LEU A 48 5.23 2.70 -9.26
CA LEU A 48 4.25 3.76 -9.03
C LEU A 48 4.94 5.05 -8.58
N SER A 49 4.54 6.15 -9.19
CA SER A 49 4.90 7.48 -8.70
C SER A 49 4.32 7.72 -7.30
N SER A 50 4.89 8.66 -6.55
CA SER A 50 4.32 9.08 -5.26
C SER A 50 2.88 9.58 -5.39
N ARG A 51 2.54 10.23 -6.51
CA ARG A 51 1.16 10.67 -6.79
C ARG A 51 0.20 9.49 -6.91
N GLU A 52 0.59 8.44 -7.63
CA GLU A 52 -0.25 7.26 -7.80
C GLU A 52 -0.40 6.46 -6.51
N ARG A 53 0.68 6.32 -5.73
CA ARG A 53 0.62 5.68 -4.41
C ARG A 53 -0.31 6.44 -3.46
N ASN A 54 -0.20 7.77 -3.41
CA ASN A 54 -1.06 8.61 -2.58
C ASN A 54 -2.53 8.57 -3.01
N ALA A 55 -2.81 8.44 -4.31
CA ALA A 55 -4.18 8.25 -4.81
C ALA A 55 -4.79 6.95 -4.27
N VAL A 56 -4.03 5.84 -4.30
CA VAL A 56 -4.48 4.55 -3.76
C VAL A 56 -4.69 4.61 -2.24
N ILE A 57 -3.75 5.21 -1.50
CA ILE A 57 -3.87 5.38 -0.05
C ILE A 57 -5.11 6.22 0.31
N SER A 58 -5.34 7.31 -0.43
CA SER A 58 -6.52 8.18 -0.23
C SER A 58 -7.82 7.43 -0.50
N GLU A 59 -7.87 6.63 -1.57
CA GLU A 59 -9.03 5.78 -1.87
C GLU A 59 -9.36 4.84 -0.71
N ILE A 60 -8.34 4.17 -0.14
CA ILE A 60 -8.51 3.25 1.00
C ILE A 60 -9.03 4.01 2.23
N LEU A 61 -8.45 5.16 2.56
CA LEU A 61 -8.88 5.97 3.71
C LEU A 61 -10.29 6.53 3.57
N LEU A 62 -10.73 6.84 2.35
CA LEU A 62 -12.08 7.34 2.08
C LEU A 62 -13.13 6.23 2.06
N ALA A 63 -12.75 5.01 1.68
CA ALA A 63 -13.66 3.86 1.63
C ALA A 63 -13.94 3.24 3.01
N ASN A 64 -13.07 3.47 3.99
CA ASN A 64 -13.18 2.92 5.36
C ASN A 64 -13.55 4.01 6.40
N LYS A 65 -14.28 5.04 5.98
CA LYS A 65 -14.94 6.02 6.86
C LYS A 65 -16.40 5.63 7.08
#